data_AF-A0A380MUN2-F1
#
_entry.id   AF-A0A380MUN2-F1
#
_cell.length_a   1.000
_cell.length_b   1.000
_cell.length_c   1.000
_cell.angle_alpha   90.00
_cell.angle_beta   90.00
_cell.angle_gamma   90.00
#
_symmetry.space_group_name_H-M   'P 1'
#
loop_
_entity.id
_entity.type
_entity.pdbx_description
1 polymer ?
#
loop_
_entity_poly.entity_id
_entity_poly.type
_entity_poly.pdbx_seq_one_letter_code
_entity_poly.pdbx_strand_id
1 'polypeptide(L)'
;MIKRYLILILSALMTTWAYSITPEQIAIQLQQQKSLEGSFFQQRYLRGLEKPIESCGKYLIETIKETKEKQLIWQVEQPFKVNLKITSEGIFQEKNQKWQKTSSNNARQMQLFLDLLSGDWHVLEKAFELTANGDSKQWTLVLTPKTTTLKKIFHSITLKGNQYLTHIELEEAQGDKSTIEFSPVL
;
A
#
# COMPACT_ATOMS: atom_id res chain seq x y z
N MET A 1 -54.13 -26.49 38.53
CA MET A 1 -53.11 -25.79 39.35
C MET A 1 -51.74 -26.22 38.83
N ILE A 2 -51.01 -25.35 38.10
CA ILE A 2 -49.81 -24.59 38.58
C ILE A 2 -48.60 -25.54 38.66
N LYS A 3 -47.50 -25.44 37.89
CA LYS A 3 -46.83 -24.32 37.19
C LYS A 3 -46.02 -24.84 35.99
N ARG A 4 -46.10 -24.11 34.87
CA ARG A 4 -45.26 -24.24 33.67
C ARG A 4 -43.84 -23.78 34.01
N TYR A 5 -42.84 -24.65 33.93
CA TYR A 5 -41.43 -24.25 33.94
C TYR A 5 -41.03 -23.88 32.51
N LEU A 6 -41.30 -22.63 32.15
CA LEU A 6 -40.75 -22.00 30.96
C LEU A 6 -39.32 -21.57 31.31
N ILE A 7 -38.34 -22.42 31.02
CA ILE A 7 -36.92 -22.05 31.11
C ILE A 7 -36.66 -21.11 29.92
N LEU A 8 -36.69 -19.80 30.20
CA LEU A 8 -36.22 -18.75 29.32
C LEU A 8 -34.70 -18.92 29.15
N ILE A 9 -34.29 -19.54 28.05
CA ILE A 9 -32.92 -19.45 27.55
C ILE A 9 -32.72 -17.99 27.13
N LEU A 10 -32.16 -17.19 28.04
CA LEU A 10 -31.68 -15.85 27.75
C LEU A 10 -30.40 -16.02 26.92
N SER A 11 -30.57 -16.24 25.61
CA SER A 11 -29.47 -16.17 24.66
C SER A 11 -28.98 -14.73 24.64
N ALA A 12 -27.93 -14.46 25.42
CA ALA A 12 -27.14 -13.26 25.28
C ALA A 12 -26.62 -13.21 23.83
N LEU A 13 -27.28 -12.44 22.98
CA LEU A 13 -26.68 -11.93 21.76
C LEU A 13 -25.52 -11.04 22.22
N MET A 14 -24.36 -11.65 22.45
CA MET A 14 -23.10 -10.94 22.29
C MET A 14 -23.01 -10.64 20.80
N THR A 15 -23.63 -9.54 20.38
CA THR A 15 -23.27 -8.90 19.13
C THR A 15 -21.80 -8.58 19.28
N THR A 16 -20.93 -9.38 18.67
CA THR A 16 -19.55 -9.00 18.45
C THR A 16 -19.63 -7.75 17.60
N TRP A 17 -19.32 -6.60 18.20
CA TRP A 17 -19.08 -5.38 17.46
C TRP A 17 -17.85 -5.67 16.63
N ALA A 18 -18.07 -6.12 15.39
CA ALA A 18 -17.02 -6.18 14.40
C ALA A 18 -16.72 -4.73 14.05
N TYR A 19 -15.78 -4.12 14.79
CA TYR A 19 -15.22 -2.85 14.41
C TYR A 19 -14.49 -3.06 13.09
N SER A 20 -15.13 -2.65 12.01
CA SER A 20 -14.44 -2.54 10.72
C SER A 20 -13.33 -1.53 10.90
N ILE A 21 -12.11 -1.92 10.50
CA ILE A 21 -10.98 -1.00 10.54
C ILE A 21 -11.26 0.23 9.66
N THR A 22 -10.88 1.41 10.16
CA THR A 22 -10.98 2.64 9.37
C THR A 22 -9.71 2.86 8.55
N PRO A 23 -9.82 3.61 7.45
CA PRO A 23 -8.65 4.00 6.66
C PRO A 23 -7.55 4.69 7.49
N GLU A 24 -7.92 5.56 8.45
CA GLU A 24 -6.98 6.25 9.35
C GLU A 24 -6.26 5.28 10.28
N GLN A 25 -6.96 4.24 10.76
CA GLN A 25 -6.35 3.21 11.61
C GLN A 25 -5.30 2.40 10.85
N ILE A 26 -5.55 2.08 9.57
CA ILE A 26 -4.55 1.44 8.69
C ILE A 26 -3.33 2.36 8.53
N ALA A 27 -3.54 3.66 8.30
CA ALA A 27 -2.45 4.61 8.15
C ALA A 27 -1.58 4.69 9.41
N ILE A 28 -2.20 4.81 10.59
CA ILE A 28 -1.49 4.83 11.87
C ILE A 28 -0.66 3.54 12.05
N GLN A 29 -1.24 2.38 11.71
CA GLN A 29 -0.56 1.09 11.82
C GLN A 29 0.68 1.00 10.91
N LEU A 30 0.59 1.50 9.68
CA LEU A 30 1.71 1.56 8.73
C LEU A 30 2.77 2.58 9.14
N GLN A 31 2.37 3.70 9.76
CA GLN A 31 3.29 4.73 10.23
C GLN A 31 4.18 4.25 11.38
N GLN A 32 3.66 3.42 12.28
CA GLN A 32 4.39 2.92 13.47
C GLN A 32 5.67 2.13 13.13
N GLN A 33 5.79 1.64 11.90
CA GLN A 33 6.97 0.93 11.42
C GLN A 33 8.14 1.93 11.23
N LYS A 34 9.12 1.88 12.14
CA LYS A 34 10.32 2.75 12.14
C LYS A 34 11.32 2.41 11.03
N SER A 35 11.51 1.12 10.82
CA SER A 35 12.30 0.56 9.74
C SER A 35 11.59 -0.70 9.26
N LEU A 36 11.55 -0.91 7.96
CA LEU A 36 10.99 -2.10 7.36
C LEU A 36 11.79 -2.45 6.11
N GLU A 37 12.36 -3.64 6.08
CA GLU A 37 13.06 -4.16 4.92
C GLU A 37 12.42 -5.46 4.46
N GLY A 38 12.68 -5.83 3.21
CA GLY A 38 12.14 -7.06 2.67
C GLY A 38 12.46 -7.24 1.20
N SER A 39 11.81 -8.23 0.61
CA SER A 39 11.80 -8.43 -0.84
C SER A 39 10.44 -8.13 -1.43
N PHE A 40 10.42 -7.80 -2.72
CA PHE A 40 9.20 -7.68 -3.48
C PHE A 40 9.24 -8.55 -4.74
N PHE A 41 8.05 -8.95 -5.19
CA PHE A 41 7.81 -9.51 -6.51
C PHE A 41 6.70 -8.70 -7.19
N GLN A 42 6.98 -8.17 -8.36
CA GLN A 42 6.09 -7.31 -9.12
C GLN A 42 5.77 -7.95 -10.47
N GLN A 43 4.50 -7.87 -10.86
CA GLN A 43 4.04 -8.20 -12.21
C GLN A 43 3.34 -7.00 -12.82
N ARG A 44 3.73 -6.61 -14.04
CA ARG A 44 3.09 -5.55 -14.81
C ARG A 44 2.47 -6.13 -16.08
N TYR A 45 1.15 -6.12 -16.12
CA TYR A 45 0.33 -6.54 -17.24
C TYR A 45 0.11 -5.33 -18.15
N LEU A 46 0.86 -5.28 -19.25
CA LEU A 46 0.74 -4.22 -20.25
C LEU A 46 -0.20 -4.66 -21.37
N ARG A 47 -1.02 -3.72 -21.83
CA ARG A 47 -1.86 -3.98 -23.00
C ARG A 47 -1.02 -4.38 -24.21
N GLY A 48 -1.38 -5.50 -24.83
CA GLY A 48 -0.70 -6.02 -26.03
C GLY A 48 0.47 -6.97 -25.75
N LEU A 49 0.81 -7.22 -24.47
CA LEU A 49 1.73 -8.30 -24.11
C LEU A 49 0.94 -9.54 -23.66
N GLU A 50 1.36 -10.71 -24.12
CA GLU A 50 0.74 -12.00 -23.71
C GLU A 50 1.12 -12.40 -22.28
N LYS A 51 2.31 -11.99 -21.83
CA LYS A 51 2.84 -12.27 -20.49
C LYS A 51 3.15 -10.97 -19.77
N PRO A 52 2.98 -10.92 -18.43
CA PRO A 52 3.39 -9.76 -17.66
C PRO A 52 4.91 -9.58 -17.70
N ILE A 53 5.35 -8.34 -17.52
CA ILE A 53 6.74 -8.05 -17.16
C ILE A 53 6.89 -8.34 -15.67
N GLU A 54 7.81 -9.23 -15.33
CA GLU A 54 8.09 -9.61 -13.96
C GLU A 54 9.36 -8.93 -13.49
N SER A 55 9.31 -8.37 -12.28
CA SER A 55 10.45 -7.73 -11.63
C SER A 55 10.53 -8.18 -10.18
N CYS A 56 11.73 -8.33 -9.64
CA CYS A 56 11.94 -8.65 -8.24
C CYS A 56 13.15 -7.93 -7.67
N GLY A 57 13.21 -7.85 -6.35
CA GLY A 57 14.35 -7.28 -5.65
C GLY A 57 14.06 -6.99 -4.19
N LYS A 58 14.67 -5.92 -3.67
CA LYS A 58 14.68 -5.56 -2.25
C LYS A 58 14.15 -4.16 -2.01
N TYR A 59 13.61 -3.94 -0.82
CA TYR A 59 13.22 -2.61 -0.37
C TYR A 59 13.69 -2.37 1.07
N LEU A 60 13.95 -1.10 1.38
CA LEU A 60 14.22 -0.62 2.73
C LEU A 60 13.47 0.69 2.94
N ILE A 61 12.66 0.75 4.00
CA ILE A 61 11.99 1.95 4.47
C ILE A 61 12.69 2.36 5.76
N GLU A 62 13.11 3.61 5.85
CA GLU A 62 13.80 4.13 7.02
C GLU A 62 13.37 5.57 7.32
N THR A 63 13.31 5.91 8.61
CA THR A 63 13.11 7.29 9.05
C THR A 63 14.45 8.02 9.13
N ILE A 64 14.61 9.09 8.36
CA ILE A 64 15.76 9.99 8.39
C ILE A 64 15.86 10.64 9.78
N LYS A 65 17.03 10.57 10.41
CA LYS A 65 17.18 10.96 11.82
C LYS A 65 16.96 12.46 12.05
N GLU A 66 17.43 13.27 11.11
CA GLU A 66 17.45 14.72 11.16
C GLU A 66 16.07 15.33 10.86
N THR A 67 15.40 14.86 9.81
CA THR A 67 14.11 15.43 9.35
C THR A 67 12.89 14.68 9.91
N LYS A 68 13.08 13.46 10.44
CA LYS A 68 12.00 12.51 10.77
C LYS A 68 11.13 12.10 9.59
N GLU A 69 11.54 12.42 8.37
CA GLU A 69 10.85 11.99 7.15
C GLU A 69 11.19 10.53 6.85
N LYS A 70 10.25 9.81 6.22
CA LYS A 70 10.54 8.48 5.70
C LYS A 70 11.16 8.57 4.31
N GLN A 71 12.12 7.70 4.05
CA GLN A 71 12.59 7.42 2.71
C GLN A 71 12.41 5.94 2.38
N LEU A 72 12.24 5.67 1.09
CA LEU A 72 12.19 4.33 0.54
C LEU A 72 13.37 4.13 -0.41
N ILE A 73 14.19 3.13 -0.14
CA ILE A 73 15.16 2.58 -1.07
C ILE A 73 14.53 1.37 -1.74
N TRP A 74 14.43 1.41 -3.07
CA TRP A 74 13.84 0.36 -3.89
C TRP A 74 14.86 -0.16 -4.90
N GLN A 75 15.27 -1.41 -4.74
CA GLN A 75 16.34 -2.03 -5.51
C GLN A 75 15.74 -3.15 -6.35
N VAL A 76 15.52 -2.87 -7.63
CA VAL A 76 15.17 -3.91 -8.61
C VAL A 76 16.45 -4.69 -8.91
N GLU A 77 16.41 -6.01 -8.72
CA GLU A 77 17.52 -6.92 -8.99
C GLU A 77 17.34 -7.62 -10.35
N GLN A 78 16.09 -7.91 -10.73
CA GLN A 78 15.73 -8.51 -12.02
C GLN A 78 14.50 -7.80 -12.62
N PRO A 79 14.39 -7.74 -13.97
CA PRO A 79 15.33 -8.26 -14.97
C PRO A 79 16.52 -7.31 -15.24
N PHE A 80 16.40 -6.05 -14.82
CA PHE A 80 17.44 -5.04 -14.95
C PHE A 80 17.67 -4.36 -13.61
N LYS A 81 18.94 -4.21 -13.23
CA LYS A 81 19.29 -3.57 -11.96
C LYS A 81 18.94 -2.08 -11.99
N VAL A 82 18.05 -1.68 -11.09
CA VAL A 82 17.64 -0.28 -10.93
C VAL A 82 17.53 0.03 -9.45
N ASN A 83 18.30 1.01 -8.98
CA ASN A 83 18.19 1.54 -7.63
C ASN A 83 17.43 2.85 -7.67
N LEU A 84 16.35 2.92 -6.88
CA LEU A 84 15.56 4.12 -6.67
C LEU A 84 15.63 4.52 -5.21
N LYS A 85 15.67 5.83 -4.98
CA LYS A 85 15.48 6.46 -3.69
C LYS A 85 14.29 7.40 -3.81
N ILE A 86 13.28 7.19 -2.99
CA ILE A 86 12.05 7.97 -2.95
C ILE A 86 12.06 8.74 -1.62
N THR A 87 11.87 10.05 -1.69
CA THR A 87 11.75 10.95 -0.55
C THR A 87 10.58 11.92 -0.77
N SER A 88 10.31 12.78 0.20
CA SER A 88 9.37 13.92 0.08
C SER A 88 9.72 14.86 -1.08
N GLU A 89 11.00 15.00 -1.42
CA GLU A 89 11.51 15.87 -2.51
C GLU A 89 11.31 15.26 -3.91
N GLY A 90 10.96 13.97 -3.95
CA GLY A 90 10.67 13.21 -5.15
C GLY A 90 11.55 11.98 -5.28
N ILE A 91 11.78 11.58 -6.53
CA ILE A 91 12.28 10.26 -6.85
C ILE A 91 13.60 10.38 -7.58
N PHE A 92 14.56 9.62 -7.12
CA PHE A 92 15.92 9.63 -7.62
C PHE A 92 16.30 8.24 -8.07
N GLN A 93 16.89 8.13 -9.25
CA GLN A 93 17.49 6.90 -9.74
C GLN A 93 19.01 7.01 -9.63
N GLU A 94 19.66 5.93 -9.21
CA GLU A 94 21.11 5.86 -9.24
C GLU A 94 21.61 5.67 -10.67
N LYS A 95 22.46 6.57 -11.14
CA LYS A 95 23.15 6.50 -12.43
C LYS A 95 24.59 6.96 -12.24
N ASN A 96 25.55 6.13 -12.65
CA ASN A 96 26.98 6.41 -12.50
C ASN A 96 27.35 6.81 -11.05
N GLN A 97 26.84 6.04 -10.07
CA GLN A 97 27.06 6.29 -8.62
C GLN A 97 26.54 7.64 -8.11
N LYS A 98 25.64 8.30 -8.86
CA LYS A 98 25.00 9.56 -8.48
C LYS A 98 23.48 9.43 -8.54
N TRP A 99 22.82 10.02 -7.56
CA TRP A 99 21.37 10.14 -7.53
C TRP A 99 20.91 11.23 -8.49
N GLN A 100 20.03 10.88 -9.43
CA GLN A 100 19.47 11.82 -10.41
C GLN A 100 17.95 11.77 -10.35
N LYS A 101 17.31 12.95 -10.32
CA LYS A 101 15.84 13.04 -10.28
C LYS A 101 15.21 12.38 -11.51
N THR A 102 14.17 11.58 -11.31
CA THR A 102 13.45 10.85 -12.36
C THR A 102 11.94 10.92 -12.13
N SER A 103 11.15 10.72 -13.19
CA SER A 103 9.69 10.86 -13.16
C SER A 103 8.96 9.76 -13.95
N SER A 104 9.49 8.53 -13.93
CA SER A 104 8.86 7.39 -14.61
C SER A 104 7.52 6.98 -13.95
N ASN A 105 6.67 6.24 -14.68
CA ASN A 105 5.41 5.75 -14.12
C ASN A 105 5.64 4.83 -12.91
N ASN A 106 6.64 3.94 -12.96
CA ASN A 106 7.04 3.12 -11.82
C ASN A 106 7.42 3.99 -10.62
N ALA A 107 8.12 5.10 -10.87
CA ALA A 107 8.48 6.06 -9.85
C ALA A 107 7.21 6.59 -9.14
N ARG A 108 6.18 7.01 -9.89
CA ARG A 108 4.93 7.54 -9.30
C ARG A 108 4.19 6.51 -8.44
N GLN A 109 4.17 5.24 -8.84
CA GLN A 109 3.57 4.16 -8.03
C GLN A 109 4.33 4.01 -6.69
N MET A 110 5.66 4.09 -6.73
CA MET A 110 6.50 4.04 -5.53
C MET A 110 6.35 5.28 -4.64
N GLN A 111 6.09 6.45 -5.23
CA GLN A 111 5.77 7.66 -4.45
C GLN A 111 4.48 7.48 -3.66
N LEU A 112 3.41 6.97 -4.28
CA LEU A 112 2.15 6.67 -3.57
C LEU A 112 2.35 5.70 -2.41
N PHE A 113 3.21 4.69 -2.60
CA PHE A 113 3.59 3.77 -1.54
C PHE A 113 4.32 4.49 -0.39
N LEU A 114 5.26 5.39 -0.69
CA LEU A 114 5.91 6.19 0.36
C LEU A 114 4.93 7.15 1.05
N ASP A 115 4.02 7.80 0.31
CA ASP A 115 3.03 8.73 0.86
C ASP A 115 2.13 8.01 1.87
N LEU A 116 1.73 6.76 1.55
CA LEU A 116 0.98 5.89 2.46
C LEU A 116 1.78 5.53 3.72
N LEU A 117 3.06 5.14 3.57
CA LEU A 117 3.91 4.74 4.70
C LEU A 117 4.33 5.89 5.60
N SER A 118 4.51 7.07 4.99
CA SER A 118 4.74 8.35 5.70
C SER A 118 3.45 8.78 6.41
N GLY A 119 2.31 8.24 5.97
CA GLY A 119 0.97 8.52 6.45
C GLY A 119 0.65 10.00 6.40
N ASP A 120 1.03 10.65 5.30
CA ASP A 120 0.39 11.91 4.91
C ASP A 120 -1.02 11.58 4.39
N TRP A 121 -1.84 11.12 5.33
CA TRP A 121 -3.18 10.63 5.12
C TRP A 121 -4.06 11.71 4.49
N HIS A 122 -3.79 12.96 4.85
CA HIS A 122 -4.52 14.12 4.35
C HIS A 122 -4.25 14.36 2.85
N VAL A 123 -3.04 14.09 2.36
CA VAL A 123 -2.75 14.10 0.92
C VAL A 123 -3.52 13.00 0.19
N LEU A 124 -3.58 11.79 0.76
CA LEU A 124 -4.35 10.69 0.19
C LEU A 124 -5.85 11.00 0.15
N GLU A 125 -6.44 11.54 1.21
CA GLU A 125 -7.87 11.90 1.27
C GLU A 125 -8.27 12.99 0.28
N LYS A 126 -7.36 13.93 -0.01
CA LYS A 126 -7.60 14.96 -1.03
C LYS A 126 -7.60 14.38 -2.44
N ALA A 127 -6.74 13.40 -2.68
CA ALA A 127 -6.53 12.80 -3.99
C ALA A 127 -7.52 11.64 -4.29
N PHE A 128 -7.95 10.91 -3.26
CA PHE A 128 -8.69 9.66 -3.37
C PHE A 128 -9.87 9.59 -2.39
N GLU A 129 -10.89 8.85 -2.77
CA GLU A 129 -11.89 8.29 -1.88
C GLU A 129 -11.37 6.96 -1.35
N LEU A 130 -11.52 6.75 -0.05
CA LEU A 130 -10.83 5.70 0.69
C LEU A 130 -11.88 4.80 1.33
N THR A 131 -11.81 3.51 1.03
CA THR A 131 -12.70 2.51 1.63
C THR A 131 -11.86 1.42 2.27
N ALA A 132 -12.10 1.18 3.55
CA ALA A 132 -11.41 0.15 4.31
C ALA A 132 -12.38 -0.97 4.68
N ASN A 133 -11.86 -2.19 4.74
CA ASN A 133 -12.59 -3.37 5.18
C ASN A 133 -11.66 -4.31 5.94
N GLY A 134 -12.22 -5.18 6.77
CA GLY A 134 -11.50 -6.12 7.62
C GLY A 134 -11.14 -5.55 8.97
N ASP A 135 -10.01 -6.02 9.53
CA ASP A 135 -9.51 -5.64 10.85
C ASP A 135 -7.98 -5.38 10.83
N SER A 136 -7.39 -5.07 11.98
CA SER A 136 -5.95 -4.77 12.09
C SER A 136 -5.02 -5.93 11.69
N LYS A 137 -5.51 -7.17 11.68
CA LYS A 137 -4.73 -8.36 11.32
C LYS A 137 -4.88 -8.71 9.85
N GLN A 138 -6.01 -8.39 9.23
CA GLN A 138 -6.26 -8.58 7.81
C GLN A 138 -7.15 -7.46 7.28
N TRP A 139 -6.53 -6.44 6.70
CA TRP A 139 -7.22 -5.29 6.16
C TRP A 139 -7.06 -5.19 4.64
N THR A 140 -8.04 -4.53 4.03
CA THR A 140 -7.99 -4.07 2.65
C THR A 140 -8.34 -2.60 2.63
N LEU A 141 -7.56 -1.80 1.90
CA LEU A 141 -7.78 -0.38 1.68
C LEU A 141 -7.83 -0.11 0.17
N VAL A 142 -8.96 0.40 -0.31
CA VAL A 142 -9.16 0.75 -1.72
C VAL A 142 -9.18 2.26 -1.87
N LEU A 143 -8.36 2.77 -2.78
CA LEU A 143 -8.20 4.17 -3.16
C LEU A 143 -8.84 4.38 -4.54
N THR A 144 -9.89 5.19 -4.60
CA THR A 144 -10.56 5.58 -5.84
C THR A 144 -10.26 7.04 -6.17
N PRO A 145 -9.67 7.37 -7.33
CA PRO A 145 -9.29 8.75 -7.66
C PRO A 145 -10.46 9.74 -7.64
N LYS A 146 -10.29 10.89 -6.98
CA LYS A 146 -11.29 11.98 -6.99
C LYS A 146 -11.12 12.94 -8.17
N THR A 147 -9.88 13.29 -8.49
CA THR A 147 -9.57 14.34 -9.47
C THR A 147 -9.53 13.80 -10.90
N THR A 148 -9.92 14.65 -11.87
CA THR A 148 -9.88 14.29 -13.30
C THR A 148 -8.49 13.89 -13.77
N THR A 149 -7.45 14.53 -13.24
CA THR A 149 -6.06 14.20 -13.57
C THR A 149 -5.70 12.78 -13.11
N LEU A 150 -6.07 12.42 -11.88
CA LEU A 150 -5.80 11.07 -11.36
C LEU A 150 -6.67 10.01 -12.03
N LYS A 151 -7.95 10.31 -12.33
CA LYS A 151 -8.84 9.40 -13.08
C LYS A 151 -8.35 9.05 -14.49
N LYS A 152 -7.49 9.89 -15.09
CA LYS A 152 -6.83 9.58 -16.37
C LYS A 152 -5.66 8.61 -16.23
N ILE A 153 -5.15 8.43 -15.01
CA ILE A 153 -3.97 7.61 -14.73
C ILE A 153 -4.42 6.30 -14.09
N PHE A 154 -5.25 6.39 -13.05
CA PHE A 154 -5.70 5.27 -12.24
C PHE A 154 -7.20 5.07 -12.38
N HIS A 155 -7.61 3.80 -12.40
CA HIS A 155 -8.98 3.38 -12.15
C HIS A 155 -9.17 3.12 -10.65
N SER A 156 -8.31 2.28 -10.07
CA SER A 156 -8.34 1.90 -8.66
C SER A 156 -6.92 1.56 -8.17
N ILE A 157 -6.70 1.70 -6.86
CA ILE A 157 -5.52 1.15 -6.19
C ILE A 157 -6.02 0.37 -4.97
N THR A 158 -5.64 -0.89 -4.86
CA THR A 158 -6.01 -1.76 -3.74
C THR A 158 -4.78 -2.14 -2.95
N LEU A 159 -4.82 -1.94 -1.65
CA LEU A 159 -3.77 -2.22 -0.70
C LEU A 159 -4.28 -3.30 0.26
N LYS A 160 -3.45 -4.29 0.58
CA LYS A 160 -3.80 -5.31 1.58
C LYS A 160 -2.64 -5.53 2.52
N GLY A 161 -2.97 -5.87 3.76
CA GLY A 161 -1.95 -6.14 4.75
C GLY A 161 -2.46 -6.66 6.07
N ASN A 162 -1.50 -6.83 6.96
CA ASN A 162 -1.66 -7.13 8.37
C ASN A 162 -0.93 -6.02 9.14
N GLN A 163 -0.13 -6.34 10.17
CA GLN A 163 0.83 -5.38 10.74
C GLN A 163 1.68 -4.63 9.69
N TYR A 164 1.93 -5.27 8.54
CA TYR A 164 2.66 -4.70 7.40
C TYR A 164 1.79 -4.68 6.14
N LEU A 165 2.12 -3.80 5.20
CA LEU A 165 1.60 -3.91 3.84
C LEU A 165 2.21 -5.16 3.18
N THR A 166 1.36 -6.02 2.64
CA THR A 166 1.78 -7.26 1.99
C THR A 166 1.52 -7.26 0.50
N HIS A 167 0.55 -6.47 0.03
CA HIS A 167 0.13 -6.48 -1.37
C HIS A 167 -0.34 -5.12 -1.85
N ILE A 168 0.03 -4.77 -3.07
CA ILE A 168 -0.51 -3.63 -3.83
C ILE A 168 -1.00 -4.13 -5.18
N GLU A 169 -2.20 -3.71 -5.55
CA GLU A 169 -2.72 -3.83 -6.90
C GLU A 169 -3.07 -2.43 -7.43
N LEU A 170 -2.60 -2.11 -8.63
CA LEU A 170 -2.90 -0.88 -9.34
C LEU A 170 -3.56 -1.18 -10.67
N GLU A 171 -4.71 -0.58 -10.91
CA GLU A 171 -5.40 -0.61 -12.19
C GLU A 171 -5.29 0.78 -12.83
N GLU A 172 -4.62 0.85 -13.98
CA GLU A 172 -4.48 2.10 -14.73
C GLU A 172 -5.68 2.31 -15.64
N ALA A 173 -6.07 3.56 -15.87
CA ALA A 173 -7.25 3.91 -16.68
C ALA A 173 -7.16 3.41 -18.13
N GLN A 174 -5.94 3.18 -18.63
CA GLN A 174 -5.67 2.67 -19.97
C GLN A 174 -5.75 1.14 -20.10
N GLY A 175 -6.01 0.42 -18.99
CA GLY A 175 -6.17 -1.03 -18.93
C GLY A 175 -4.91 -1.80 -18.52
N ASP A 176 -3.81 -1.11 -18.22
CA ASP A 176 -2.63 -1.75 -17.62
C ASP A 176 -2.94 -2.10 -16.15
N LYS A 177 -2.39 -3.23 -15.69
CA LYS A 177 -2.49 -3.66 -14.29
C LYS A 177 -1.11 -3.94 -13.73
N SER A 178 -0.87 -3.56 -12.48
CA SER A 178 0.35 -3.92 -11.75
C SER A 178 0.00 -4.56 -10.42
N THR A 179 0.66 -5.66 -10.07
CA THR A 179 0.59 -6.28 -8.75
C THR A 179 1.98 -6.30 -8.12
N ILE A 180 2.06 -6.06 -6.82
CA ILE A 180 3.30 -6.13 -6.05
C ILE A 180 3.02 -6.91 -4.77
N GLU A 181 3.72 -8.00 -4.59
CA GLU A 181 3.75 -8.79 -3.35
C GLU A 181 5.00 -8.41 -2.55
N PHE A 182 4.83 -8.21 -1.24
CA PHE A 182 5.90 -7.87 -0.31
C PHE A 182 6.11 -9.01 0.68
N SER A 183 7.38 -9.33 0.90
CA SER A 183 7.82 -10.27 1.93
C SER A 183 8.75 -9.54 2.90
N PRO A 184 8.22 -8.98 4.00
CA PRO A 184 9.02 -8.35 5.05
C PRO A 184 10.02 -9.32 5.66
N VAL A 185 11.20 -8.82 5.99
CA VAL A 185 12.17 -9.50 6.85
C VAL A 185 12.03 -8.87 8.25
N LEU A 186 11.79 -9.73 9.24
CA LEU A 186 11.49 -9.35 10.63
C LEU A 186 12.72 -9.50 11.52
#